data_AF-A0A8J5CNF0-F1
#
_entry.id   AF-A0A8J5CNF0-F1
#
_cell.length_a   1.000
_cell.length_b   1.000
_cell.length_c   1.000
_cell.angle_alpha   90.00
_cell.angle_beta   90.00
_cell.angle_gamma   90.00
#
_symmetry.space_group_name_H-M   'P 1'
#
loop_
_entity.id
_entity.type
_entity.pdbx_description
1 polymer ?
#
loop_
_entity_poly.entity_id
_entity_poly.type
_entity_poly.pdbx_seq_one_letter_code
_entity_poly.pdbx_strand_id
1 'polypeptide(L)'
;MSEGNVEGTVATSDSAELFVTRRLESLHLTINLESGALLPLASGRLKHGRHFTFKSVVDVSAVTLVAPSVAGAFVDAASPYAVRGPWLQLLVPDDFLMTLVEDLADLADPDEVALPAVFRWPNRKLSITIVAEET
;
A
#
# COMPACT_ATOMS: atom_id res chain seq x y z
N MET A 1 -29.25 -37.60 35.32
CA MET A 1 -28.94 -36.18 35.10
C MET A 1 -27.44 -36.05 35.06
N SER A 2 -26.88 -35.74 33.90
CA SER A 2 -25.52 -35.23 33.74
C SER A 2 -25.56 -34.31 32.52
N GLU A 3 -25.06 -33.11 32.72
CA GLU A 3 -25.26 -31.90 31.93
C GLU A 3 -24.64 -31.99 30.53
N GLY A 4 -25.21 -31.23 29.59
CA GLY A 4 -24.64 -30.99 28.27
C GLY A 4 -23.76 -29.74 28.21
N ASN A 5 -23.30 -29.45 26.99
CA ASN A 5 -22.52 -28.29 26.50
C ASN A 5 -21.00 -28.42 26.72
N VAL A 6 -20.09 -28.05 25.81
CA VAL A 6 -20.06 -26.89 24.89
C VAL A 6 -19.26 -27.21 23.61
N GLU A 7 -19.69 -26.58 22.52
CA GLU A 7 -19.06 -26.38 21.21
C GLU A 7 -17.58 -25.94 21.23
N GLY A 8 -16.92 -26.15 20.07
CA GLY A 8 -16.02 -25.13 19.53
C GLY A 8 -14.58 -25.60 19.28
N THR A 9 -14.30 -26.11 18.08
CA THR A 9 -12.95 -25.99 17.52
C THR A 9 -13.03 -25.87 16.00
N VAL A 10 -13.42 -24.69 15.51
CA VAL A 10 -13.00 -24.19 14.21
C VAL A 10 -12.78 -22.69 14.35
N ALA A 11 -11.51 -22.27 14.40
CA ALA A 11 -10.96 -20.97 13.99
C ALA A 11 -9.64 -20.68 14.75
N THR A 12 -8.53 -21.30 14.34
CA THR A 12 -7.20 -20.95 14.88
C THR A 12 -6.16 -20.62 13.82
N SER A 13 -6.42 -20.88 12.52
CA SER A 13 -5.48 -20.53 11.44
C SER A 13 -5.59 -19.07 11.01
N ASP A 14 -6.81 -18.58 10.75
CA ASP A 14 -7.01 -17.27 10.12
C ASP A 14 -6.57 -16.10 11.01
N SER A 15 -6.67 -16.26 12.33
CA SER A 15 -6.30 -15.20 13.27
C SER A 15 -4.78 -15.03 13.42
N ALA A 16 -3.98 -16.08 13.15
CA ALA A 16 -2.52 -16.02 13.32
C ALA A 16 -1.84 -15.28 12.16
N GLU A 17 -2.36 -15.42 10.93
CA GLU A 17 -1.82 -14.75 9.75
C GLU A 17 -1.98 -13.22 9.80
N LEU A 18 -2.98 -12.71 10.53
CA LEU A 18 -3.21 -11.27 10.72
C LEU A 18 -2.08 -10.54 11.46
N PHE A 19 -1.22 -11.26 12.19
CA PHE A 19 -0.16 -10.65 12.99
C PHE A 19 1.25 -10.87 12.42
N VAL A 20 1.42 -11.81 11.49
CA VAL A 20 2.72 -12.09 10.87
C VAL A 20 3.02 -10.99 9.84
N THR A 21 4.17 -10.34 10.02
CA THR A 21 4.66 -9.33 9.07
C THR A 21 5.62 -9.99 8.09
N ARG A 22 5.24 -10.05 6.81
CA ARG A 22 6.08 -10.57 5.72
C ARG A 22 6.78 -9.40 5.03
N ARG A 23 8.11 -9.38 5.03
CA ARG A 23 8.92 -8.38 4.30
C ARG A 23 9.03 -8.76 2.83
N LEU A 24 9.00 -7.77 1.95
CA LEU A 24 9.11 -7.96 0.50
C LEU A 24 10.41 -7.37 -0.01
N GLU A 25 11.07 -8.07 -0.93
CA GLU A 25 12.27 -7.57 -1.60
C GLU A 25 11.91 -6.55 -2.70
N SER A 26 10.77 -6.73 -3.35
CA SER A 26 10.26 -5.88 -4.43
C SER A 26 8.76 -5.67 -4.29
N LEU A 27 8.25 -4.59 -4.88
CA LEU A 27 6.84 -4.28 -4.93
C LEU A 27 6.42 -3.83 -6.32
N HIS A 28 5.37 -4.45 -6.86
CA HIS A 28 4.61 -3.94 -7.98
C HIS A 28 3.18 -3.67 -7.51
N LEU A 29 2.81 -2.40 -7.46
CA LEU A 29 1.47 -1.95 -7.11
C LEU A 29 0.67 -1.65 -8.39
N THR A 30 -0.53 -2.19 -8.50
CA THR A 30 -1.48 -1.84 -9.57
C THR A 30 -2.69 -1.17 -8.96
N ILE A 31 -3.07 0.00 -9.49
CA ILE A 31 -4.20 0.79 -9.02
C ILE A 31 -5.01 1.32 -10.20
N ASN A 32 -6.32 1.52 -10.01
CA ASN A 32 -7.16 2.16 -11.02
C ASN A 32 -6.79 3.65 -11.18
N LEU A 33 -7.27 4.25 -12.27
CA LEU A 33 -7.03 5.66 -12.58
C LEU A 33 -7.53 6.60 -11.46
N GLU A 34 -8.73 6.36 -10.92
CA GLU A 34 -9.29 7.21 -9.84
C GLU A 34 -8.38 7.24 -8.61
N SER A 35 -7.91 6.08 -8.14
CA SER A 35 -6.94 6.01 -7.03
C SER A 35 -5.57 6.57 -7.43
N GLY A 36 -5.15 6.34 -8.68
CA GLY A 36 -3.92 6.88 -9.26
C GLY A 36 -3.84 8.39 -9.20
N ALA A 37 -4.95 9.07 -9.50
CA ALA A 37 -5.05 10.52 -9.46
C ALA A 37 -4.86 11.11 -8.05
N LEU A 38 -4.98 10.28 -7.00
CA LEU A 38 -4.72 10.68 -5.62
C LEU A 38 -3.25 10.54 -5.21
N LEU A 39 -2.38 9.91 -6.01
CA LEU A 39 -0.97 9.76 -5.67
C LEU A 39 -0.21 11.10 -5.52
N PRO A 40 -0.44 12.13 -6.37
CA PRO A 40 0.10 13.47 -6.14
C PRO A 40 -0.32 14.07 -4.79
N LEU A 41 -1.60 13.92 -4.43
CA LEU A 41 -2.13 14.36 -3.13
C LEU A 41 -1.50 13.60 -1.97
N ALA A 42 -1.40 12.27 -2.09
CA ALA A 42 -0.75 11.41 -1.11
C ALA A 42 0.70 11.84 -0.87
N SER A 43 1.41 12.24 -1.92
CA SER A 43 2.77 12.74 -1.83
C SER A 43 2.86 14.04 -1.02
N GLY A 44 1.86 14.92 -1.12
CA GLY A 44 1.74 16.10 -0.23
C GLY A 44 1.65 15.71 1.24
N ARG A 45 0.92 14.64 1.58
CA ARG A 45 0.85 14.12 2.96
C ARG A 45 2.20 13.60 3.44
N LEU A 46 2.91 12.86 2.59
CA LEU A 46 4.24 12.33 2.90
C LEU A 46 5.25 13.46 3.16
N LYS A 47 5.21 14.55 2.37
CA LYS A 47 6.05 15.77 2.59
C LYS A 47 5.86 16.40 3.97
N HIS A 48 4.68 16.23 4.57
CA HIS A 48 4.37 16.71 5.91
C HIS A 48 4.62 15.65 7.00
N GLY A 49 5.34 14.57 6.69
CA GLY A 49 5.66 13.51 7.65
C GLY A 49 4.45 12.67 8.07
N ARG A 50 3.41 12.59 7.23
CA ARG A 50 2.17 11.85 7.48
C ARG A 50 2.10 10.62 6.58
N HIS A 51 1.16 9.72 6.86
CA HIS A 51 0.83 8.60 5.99
C HIS A 51 -0.38 8.90 5.10
N PHE A 52 -0.56 8.11 4.06
CA PHE A 52 -1.76 8.07 3.22
C PHE A 52 -2.16 6.62 2.96
N THR A 53 -3.45 6.29 3.05
CA THR A 53 -3.94 4.91 2.90
C THR A 53 -4.99 4.83 1.81
N PHE A 54 -4.77 3.95 0.84
CA PHE A 54 -5.78 3.44 -0.06
C PHE A 54 -6.44 2.22 0.57
N LYS A 55 -7.76 2.21 0.65
CA LYS A 55 -8.54 1.05 1.07
C LYS A 55 -9.33 0.55 -0.12
N SER A 56 -9.22 -0.74 -0.40
CA SER A 56 -10.02 -1.38 -1.43
C SER A 56 -11.51 -1.29 -1.12
N VAL A 57 -12.31 -1.05 -2.15
CA VAL A 57 -13.77 -1.10 -2.06
C VAL A 57 -14.33 -2.49 -2.38
N VAL A 58 -13.51 -3.36 -2.96
CA VAL A 58 -13.91 -4.70 -3.42
C VAL A 58 -13.61 -5.77 -2.38
N ASP A 59 -12.54 -5.60 -1.61
CA ASP A 59 -12.07 -6.56 -0.62
C ASP A 59 -11.56 -5.86 0.65
N VAL A 60 -10.89 -6.64 1.52
CA VAL A 60 -10.33 -6.15 2.79
C VAL A 60 -8.92 -5.56 2.66
N SER A 61 -8.41 -5.42 1.43
CA SER A 61 -7.04 -5.00 1.16
C SER A 61 -6.84 -3.50 1.41
N ALA A 62 -5.65 -3.15 1.90
CA ALA A 62 -5.26 -1.75 2.10
C ALA A 62 -3.78 -1.55 1.77
N VAL A 63 -3.46 -0.37 1.24
CA VAL A 63 -2.08 0.05 0.93
C VAL A 63 -1.83 1.38 1.62
N THR A 64 -0.82 1.42 2.49
CA THR A 64 -0.41 2.66 3.17
C THR A 64 0.98 3.10 2.72
N LEU A 65 1.06 4.30 2.17
CA LEU A 65 2.31 5.03 1.95
C LEU A 65 2.70 5.70 3.27
N VAL A 66 3.95 5.49 3.69
CA VAL A 66 4.44 5.89 5.00
C VAL A 66 5.65 6.81 4.84
N ALA A 67 5.66 7.96 5.52
CA ALA A 67 6.84 8.81 5.65
C ALA A 67 7.71 8.34 6.85
N PRO A 68 9.04 8.63 6.86
CA PRO A 68 9.94 8.12 7.91
C PRO A 68 9.57 8.51 9.34
N SER A 69 8.89 9.64 9.53
CA SER A 69 8.46 10.14 10.84
C SER A 69 7.21 9.44 11.42
N VAL A 70 6.55 8.58 10.65
CA VAL A 70 5.32 7.90 11.08
C VAL A 70 5.66 6.77 12.06
N ALA A 71 5.30 6.95 13.34
CA ALA A 71 5.45 5.93 14.36
C ALA A 71 4.46 4.76 14.16
N GLY A 72 4.83 3.57 14.63
CA GLY A 72 3.98 2.37 14.60
C GLY A 72 3.86 1.68 13.24
N ALA A 73 4.56 2.17 12.22
CA ALA A 73 4.73 1.47 10.94
C ALA A 73 5.50 0.17 11.13
N PHE A 74 5.20 -0.82 10.29
CA PHE A 74 5.88 -2.13 10.27
C PHE A 74 6.84 -2.27 9.08
N VAL A 75 7.23 -1.12 8.52
CA VAL A 75 8.27 -0.94 7.49
C VAL A 75 9.34 0.01 8.01
N ASP A 76 10.55 -0.13 7.48
CA ASP A 76 11.72 0.64 7.87
C ASP A 76 12.68 0.76 6.67
N ALA A 77 13.77 1.52 6.81
CA ALA A 77 14.69 1.75 5.70
C ALA A 77 15.38 0.47 5.18
N ALA A 78 15.52 -0.57 6.01
CA ALA A 78 16.13 -1.84 5.61
C ALA A 78 15.11 -2.78 4.93
N SER A 79 13.84 -2.65 5.28
CA SER A 79 12.71 -3.41 4.74
C SER A 79 11.54 -2.46 4.43
N PRO A 80 11.62 -1.70 3.33
CA PRO A 80 10.67 -0.63 3.02
C PRO A 80 9.30 -1.14 2.59
N TYR A 81 9.18 -2.43 2.26
CA TYR A 81 7.95 -3.06 1.79
C TYR A 81 7.61 -4.23 2.72
N ALA A 82 6.38 -4.22 3.23
CA ALA A 82 5.92 -5.31 4.07
C ALA A 82 4.41 -5.46 4.02
N VAL A 83 3.94 -6.68 4.25
CA VAL A 83 2.52 -7.03 4.32
C VAL A 83 2.23 -7.67 5.67
N ARG A 84 1.11 -7.29 6.27
CA ARG A 84 0.55 -7.93 7.47
C ARG A 84 -0.93 -8.23 7.20
N GLY A 85 -1.29 -9.50 7.08
CA GLY A 85 -2.61 -9.90 6.56
C GLY A 85 -2.87 -9.24 5.19
N PRO A 86 -4.03 -8.58 4.96
CA PRO A 86 -4.33 -7.90 3.71
C PRO A 86 -3.79 -6.46 3.63
N TRP A 87 -2.98 -6.01 4.61
CA TRP A 87 -2.47 -4.65 4.70
C TRP A 87 -1.01 -4.54 4.26
N LEU A 88 -0.77 -3.84 3.16
CA LEU A 88 0.55 -3.47 2.65
C LEU A 88 0.99 -2.11 3.21
N GLN A 89 2.24 -2.01 3.65
CA GLN A 89 2.93 -0.74 3.89
C GLN A 89 4.13 -0.59 2.95
N LEU A 90 4.29 0.64 2.44
CA LEU A 90 5.45 1.08 1.68
C LEU A 90 6.03 2.34 2.33
N LEU A 91 7.28 2.26 2.77
CA LEU A 91 8.05 3.42 3.22
C LEU A 91 8.52 4.20 2.00
N VAL A 92 8.31 5.51 2.01
CA VAL A 92 8.88 6.46 1.06
C VAL A 92 9.94 7.29 1.80
N PRO A 93 11.24 7.00 1.60
CA PRO A 93 12.32 7.80 2.17
C PRO A 93 12.35 9.24 1.64
N ASP A 94 12.87 10.19 2.43
CA ASP A 94 12.90 11.61 2.06
C ASP A 94 13.72 11.88 0.77
N ASP A 95 14.80 11.12 0.57
CA ASP A 95 15.64 11.20 -0.64
C ASP A 95 14.95 10.62 -1.89
N PHE A 96 13.89 9.83 -1.72
CA PHE A 96 13.09 9.29 -2.81
C PHE A 96 11.82 10.13 -3.07
N LEU A 97 11.26 10.76 -2.05
CA LEU A 97 9.98 11.45 -2.11
C LEU A 97 9.91 12.50 -3.21
N MET A 98 10.98 13.26 -3.42
CA MET A 98 11.00 14.30 -4.46
C MET A 98 10.90 13.70 -5.87
N THR A 99 11.66 12.63 -6.15
CA THR A 99 11.56 11.89 -7.42
C THR A 99 10.17 11.29 -7.61
N LEU A 100 9.60 10.68 -6.56
CA LEU A 100 8.25 10.12 -6.61
C LEU A 100 7.20 11.18 -6.97
N VAL A 101 7.31 12.38 -6.40
CA VAL A 101 6.37 13.49 -6.69
C VAL A 101 6.49 13.96 -8.13
N GLU A 102 7.72 14.13 -8.62
CA GLU A 102 7.99 14.62 -9.97
C GLU A 102 7.46 13.62 -11.01
N ASP A 103 7.81 12.34 -10.85
CA ASP A 103 7.41 11.29 -11.79
C ASP A 103 5.89 11.09 -11.84
N LEU A 104 5.18 11.32 -10.73
CA LEU A 104 3.73 11.12 -10.64
C LEU A 104 2.91 12.39 -10.91
N ALA A 105 3.56 13.52 -11.23
CA ALA A 105 2.88 14.81 -11.38
C ALA A 105 1.77 14.78 -12.45
N ASP A 106 2.01 14.07 -13.55
CA ASP A 106 1.06 13.94 -14.68
C ASP A 106 -0.24 13.22 -14.28
N LEU A 107 -0.26 12.50 -13.16
CA LEU A 107 -1.50 11.88 -12.64
C LEU A 107 -2.47 12.89 -12.03
N ALA A 108 -2.06 14.15 -11.84
CA ALA A 108 -2.93 15.19 -11.29
C ALA A 108 -4.09 15.56 -12.24
N ASP A 109 -3.95 15.28 -13.54
CA ASP A 109 -5.00 15.45 -14.54
C ASP A 109 -5.37 14.08 -15.17
N PRO A 110 -6.34 13.36 -14.59
CA PRO A 110 -6.67 11.99 -15.03
C PRO A 110 -7.17 11.92 -16.47
N ASP A 111 -7.73 12.99 -17.03
CA ASP A 111 -8.23 13.03 -18.41
C ASP A 111 -7.09 13.01 -19.45
N GLU A 112 -5.87 13.39 -19.04
CA GLU A 112 -4.68 13.41 -19.90
C GLU A 112 -3.79 12.16 -19.74
N VAL A 113 -4.12 11.24 -18.82
CA VAL A 113 -3.31 10.05 -18.56
C VAL A 113 -3.52 8.97 -19.61
N ALA A 114 -2.48 8.67 -20.39
CA ALA A 114 -2.46 7.53 -21.29
C ALA A 114 -2.27 6.20 -20.53
N LEU A 115 -3.24 5.28 -20.65
CA LEU A 115 -3.26 4.01 -19.92
C LEU A 115 -2.80 2.80 -20.78
N PRO A 116 -2.10 1.81 -20.19
CA PRO A 116 -1.63 1.79 -18.81
C PRO A 116 -0.40 2.70 -18.61
N ALA A 117 -0.42 3.53 -17.57
CA ALA A 117 0.73 4.34 -17.19
C ALA A 117 1.61 3.52 -16.24
N VAL A 118 2.90 3.37 -16.56
CA VAL A 118 3.81 2.53 -15.76
C VAL A 118 5.03 3.31 -15.30
N PHE A 119 5.15 3.46 -13.98
CA PHE A 119 6.26 4.12 -13.30
C PHE A 119 7.17 3.07 -12.69
N ARG A 120 8.48 3.16 -12.92
CA ARG A 120 9.45 2.16 -12.46
C ARG A 120 10.65 2.84 -11.81
N TRP A 121 11.01 2.35 -10.63
CA TRP A 121 12.23 2.73 -9.92
C TRP A 121 13.08 1.48 -9.64
N PRO A 122 13.87 1.00 -10.62
CA PRO A 122 14.62 -0.24 -10.51
C PRO A 122 15.57 -0.28 -9.31
N ASN A 123 16.24 0.84 -9.01
CA ASN A 123 17.14 0.97 -7.86
C ASN A 123 16.42 0.80 -6.52
N ARG A 124 15.09 0.96 -6.50
CA ARG A 124 14.22 0.74 -5.33
C ARG A 124 13.45 -0.57 -5.41
N LYS A 125 13.54 -1.33 -6.51
CA LYS A 125 12.70 -2.52 -6.78
C LYS A 125 11.19 -2.23 -6.65
N LEU A 126 10.78 -1.03 -7.07
CA LEU A 126 9.39 -0.55 -7.01
C LEU A 126 8.85 -0.32 -8.44
N SER A 127 7.59 -0.70 -8.65
CA SER A 127 6.82 -0.30 -9.83
C SER A 127 5.39 0.03 -9.43
N ILE A 128 4.82 1.07 -10.06
CA ILE A 128 3.41 1.43 -9.93
C ILE A 128 2.81 1.42 -11.33
N THR A 129 1.70 0.71 -11.51
CA THR A 129 0.93 0.69 -12.76
C THR A 129 -0.46 1.24 -12.52
N ILE A 130 -0.81 2.25 -13.30
CA ILE A 130 -2.16 2.80 -13.36
C ILE A 130 -2.89 2.10 -14.51
N VAL A 131 -4.06 1.54 -14.22
CA VAL A 131 -4.93 0.85 -15.19
C VAL A 131 -6.29 1.53 -15.28
N ALA A 132 -7.03 1.22 -16.34
CA ALA A 132 -8.44 1.60 -16.44
C ALA A 132 -9.25 0.89 -15.34
N GLU A 133 -10.39 1.46 -14.98
CA GLU A 133 -11.35 0.73 -14.15
C GLU A 133 -11.86 -0.50 -14.89
N GLU A 134 -11.86 -1.65 -14.20
CA GLU A 134 -12.58 -2.81 -14.69
C GLU A 134 -14.08 -2.49 -14.58
N THR A 135 -14.76 -2.47 -15.74
CA THR A 135 -16.21 -2.22 -15.86
C THR A 135 -17.02 -3.49 -15.66
#